data_AF-A0AA96L046-F1
#
_entry.id   AF-A0AA96L046-F1
#
_cell.length_a   1.000
_cell.length_b   1.000
_cell.length_c   1.000
_cell.angle_alpha   90.00
_cell.angle_beta   90.00
_cell.angle_gamma   90.00
#
_symmetry.space_group_name_H-M   'P 1'
#
loop_
_entity.id
_entity.type
_entity.pdbx_description
1 polymer ?
#
loop_
_entity_poly.entity_id
_entity_poly.type
_entity_poly.pdbx_seq_one_letter_code
_entity_poly.pdbx_strand_id
1 'polypeptide(L)'
;MPKIYNQDLRDRAVNHWQKTGNKSQTARLFEINRNTLDDWIKLYQAQGHTKPKPFAAVGVKHIITDLTAFEDYVNAQEFDTAKQLREQYLKDHPDVSISYNAFLETLRRIKWSFKKRPRCLSKPTP
;
A
#
# COMPACT_ATOMS: atom_id res chain seq x y z
N MET A 1 19.21 13.71 9.16
CA MET A 1 18.45 12.53 8.66
C MET A 1 18.68 11.36 9.61
N PRO A 2 17.67 10.54 9.95
CA PRO A 2 17.87 9.33 10.75
C PRO A 2 18.84 8.40 10.03
N LYS A 3 19.90 7.92 10.70
CA LYS A 3 20.84 6.96 10.11
C LYS A 3 20.13 5.61 10.02
N ILE A 4 19.85 5.15 8.80
CA ILE A 4 19.24 3.84 8.57
C ILE A 4 20.34 2.79 8.63
N TYR A 5 20.38 2.04 9.73
CA TYR A 5 21.33 0.94 9.89
C TYR A 5 20.87 -0.30 9.14
N ASN A 6 21.83 -0.97 8.49
CA ASN A 6 21.64 -2.26 7.82
C ASN A 6 21.14 -3.32 8.83
N GLN A 7 20.21 -4.16 8.40
CA GLN A 7 19.62 -5.24 9.20
C GLN A 7 20.68 -6.17 9.79
N ASP A 8 21.68 -6.54 9.00
CA ASP A 8 22.75 -7.44 9.42
C ASP A 8 23.60 -6.85 10.58
N LEU A 9 23.81 -5.53 10.60
CA LEU A 9 24.48 -4.86 11.72
C LEU A 9 23.65 -4.98 13.01
N ARG A 10 22.32 -4.86 12.91
CA ARG A 10 21.42 -4.96 14.07
C ARG A 10 21.48 -6.36 14.67
N ASP A 11 21.42 -7.37 13.80
CA ASP A 11 21.45 -8.77 14.21
C ASP A 11 22.80 -9.13 14.84
N ARG A 12 23.92 -8.69 14.23
CA ARG A 12 25.26 -8.87 14.81
C ARG A 12 25.42 -8.18 16.17
N ALA A 13 24.93 -6.96 16.31
CA ALA A 13 25.01 -6.20 17.56
C ALA A 13 24.20 -6.85 18.69
N VAL A 14 22.96 -7.28 18.41
CA VAL A 14 22.12 -7.96 19.41
C VAL A 14 22.69 -9.34 19.78
N ASN A 15 23.18 -10.11 18.81
CA ASN A 15 23.82 -11.40 19.07
C ASN A 15 25.08 -11.26 19.94
N HIS A 16 25.89 -10.22 19.70
CA HIS A 16 27.06 -9.95 20.52
C HIS A 16 26.66 -9.54 21.96
N TRP A 17 25.63 -8.70 22.10
CA TRP A 17 25.10 -8.33 23.41
C TRP A 17 24.56 -9.55 24.18
N GLN A 18 23.88 -10.49 23.53
CA GLN A 18 23.42 -11.74 24.17
C GLN A 18 24.56 -12.58 24.75
N LYS A 19 25.73 -12.59 24.09
CA LYS A 19 26.92 -13.34 24.54
C LYS A 19 27.66 -12.64 25.68
N THR A 20 27.76 -11.32 25.64
CA THR A 20 28.59 -10.54 26.57
C THR A 20 27.81 -9.93 27.74
N GLY A 21 26.49 -9.72 27.61
CA GLY A 21 25.66 -9.01 28.57
C GLY A 21 25.95 -7.50 28.68
N ASN A 22 26.99 -6.99 28.02
CA ASN A 22 27.48 -5.62 28.20
C ASN A 22 27.07 -4.71 27.03
N LYS A 23 26.15 -3.78 27.31
CA LYS A 23 25.64 -2.80 26.33
C LYS A 23 26.71 -1.81 25.88
N SER A 24 27.52 -1.28 26.80
CA SER A 24 28.53 -0.26 26.49
C SER A 24 29.66 -0.83 25.64
N GLN A 25 30.11 -2.04 25.95
CA GLN A 25 31.14 -2.73 25.17
C GLN A 25 30.65 -3.02 23.75
N THR A 26 29.43 -3.53 23.62
CA THR A 26 28.82 -3.83 22.32
C THR A 26 28.64 -2.55 21.49
N ALA A 27 28.13 -1.46 22.08
CA ALA A 27 27.97 -0.19 21.39
C ALA A 27 29.30 0.35 20.85
N ARG A 28 30.38 0.25 21.64
CA ARG A 28 31.73 0.68 21.23
C ARG A 28 32.32 -0.20 20.13
N LEU A 29 32.10 -1.52 20.18
CA LEU A 29 32.59 -2.46 19.18
C LEU A 29 31.96 -2.23 17.80
N PHE A 30 30.66 -1.95 17.76
CA PHE A 30 29.92 -1.74 16.51
C PHE A 30 29.83 -0.25 16.10
N GLU A 31 30.51 0.65 16.83
CA GLU A 31 30.51 2.10 16.59
C GLU A 31 29.09 2.70 16.50
N ILE A 32 28.18 2.20 17.33
CA ILE A 32 26.79 2.66 17.42
C ILE A 32 26.55 3.38 18.75
N ASN A 33 25.54 4.25 18.77
CA ASN A 33 25.10 4.86 20.02
C ASN A 33 24.46 3.78 20.91
N ARG A 34 24.78 3.82 22.21
CA ARG A 34 24.20 2.93 23.24
C ARG A 34 22.67 2.97 23.24
N ASN A 35 22.06 4.13 22.97
CA ASN A 35 20.59 4.26 22.91
C ASN A 35 20.01 3.46 21.73
N THR A 36 20.67 3.47 20.58
CA THR A 36 20.25 2.71 19.40
C THR A 36 20.31 1.20 19.67
N LEU A 37 21.37 0.74 20.35
CA LEU A 37 21.47 -0.65 20.78
C LEU A 37 20.33 -1.00 21.77
N ASP A 38 20.00 -0.10 22.69
CA ASP A 38 18.91 -0.31 23.65
C ASP A 38 17.54 -0.44 22.95
N ASP A 39 17.27 0.39 21.95
CA ASP A 39 16.06 0.30 21.12
C ASP A 39 15.99 -1.04 20.38
N TRP A 40 17.10 -1.53 19.83
CA TRP A 40 17.15 -2.84 19.16
C TRP A 40 16.93 -4.00 20.13
N ILE A 41 17.48 -3.93 21.33
CA ILE A 41 17.26 -4.94 22.38
C ILE A 41 15.78 -4.95 22.79
N LYS A 42 15.16 -3.78 22.99
CA LYS A 42 13.72 -3.67 23.29
C LYS A 42 12.85 -4.27 22.18
N LEU A 43 13.16 -3.96 20.92
CA LEU A 43 12.45 -4.55 19.77
C LEU A 43 12.62 -6.07 19.71
N TYR A 44 13.84 -6.56 19.93
CA TYR A 44 14.14 -7.99 19.95
C TYR A 44 13.40 -8.71 21.09
N GLN A 45 13.35 -8.14 22.29
CA GLN A 45 12.60 -8.69 23.42
C GLN A 45 11.08 -8.72 23.17
N ALA A 46 10.55 -7.73 22.44
CA ALA A 46 9.12 -7.63 22.17
C ALA A 46 8.65 -8.53 21.02
N GLN A 47 9.45 -8.71 19.96
CA GLN A 47 9.04 -9.34 18.70
C GLN A 47 9.88 -10.57 18.32
N GLY A 48 10.99 -10.83 19.02
CA GLY A 48 11.97 -11.87 18.68
C GLY A 48 12.91 -11.51 17.52
N HIS A 49 12.79 -10.33 16.93
CA HIS A 49 13.61 -9.88 15.80
C HIS A 49 13.94 -8.38 15.86
N THR A 50 15.01 -7.96 15.18
CA THR A 50 15.45 -6.55 15.14
C THR A 50 14.92 -5.77 13.94
N LYS A 51 14.06 -6.39 13.13
CA LYS A 51 13.47 -5.76 11.94
C LYS A 51 12.67 -4.52 12.34
N PRO A 52 12.86 -3.38 11.66
CA PRO A 52 12.04 -2.20 11.91
C PRO A 52 10.57 -2.53 11.58
N LYS A 53 9.64 -1.89 12.31
CA LYS A 53 8.22 -1.99 11.99
C LYS A 53 8.03 -1.55 10.51
N PRO A 54 7.32 -2.35 9.70
CA PRO A 54 7.04 -1.94 8.33
C PRO A 54 6.31 -0.60 8.35
N PHE A 55 6.67 0.28 7.42
CA PHE A 55 5.97 1.54 7.27
C PHE A 55 4.51 1.24 6.93
N ALA A 56 3.58 1.61 7.82
CA ALA A 56 2.16 1.53 7.51
C ALA A 56 1.87 2.57 6.43
N ALA A 57 1.32 2.15 5.29
CA ALA A 57 0.93 3.08 4.24
C ALA A 57 -0.11 4.06 4.80
N VAL A 58 0.29 5.32 5.01
CA VAL A 58 -0.57 6.40 5.54
C VAL A 58 -1.44 7.00 4.42
N GLY A 59 -2.00 6.15 3.57
CA GLY A 59 -2.85 6.55 2.46
C GLY A 59 -4.33 6.65 2.85
N VAL A 60 -5.09 7.43 2.08
CA VAL A 60 -6.56 7.45 2.18
C VAL A 60 -7.10 6.06 1.85
N LYS A 61 -7.97 5.52 2.70
CA LYS A 61 -8.62 4.22 2.46
C LYS A 61 -9.51 4.32 1.22
N HIS A 62 -9.45 3.32 0.35
CA HIS A 62 -10.34 3.25 -0.80
C HIS A 62 -11.79 3.01 -0.35
N ILE A 63 -12.73 3.68 -1.01
CA ILE A 63 -14.16 3.60 -0.73
C ILE A 63 -14.72 2.24 -1.17
N ILE A 64 -14.31 1.76 -2.36
CA ILE A 64 -14.62 0.41 -2.83
C ILE A 64 -13.48 -0.51 -2.39
N THR A 65 -13.79 -1.37 -1.42
CA THR A 65 -12.90 -2.40 -0.88
C THR A 65 -12.98 -3.69 -1.68
N ASP A 66 -14.19 -4.12 -2.02
CA ASP A 66 -14.49 -5.40 -2.64
C ASP A 66 -14.36 -5.31 -4.17
N LEU A 67 -13.13 -5.49 -4.63
CA LEU A 67 -12.79 -5.38 -6.06
C LEU A 67 -13.44 -6.47 -6.92
N THR A 68 -13.60 -7.69 -6.39
CA THR A 68 -14.21 -8.80 -7.12
C THR A 68 -15.69 -8.53 -7.42
N ALA A 69 -16.46 -8.16 -6.39
CA ALA A 69 -17.87 -7.81 -6.57
C ALA A 69 -18.05 -6.60 -7.51
N PHE A 70 -17.14 -5.63 -7.44
CA PHE A 70 -17.13 -4.50 -8.35
C PHE A 70 -16.82 -4.91 -9.80
N GLU A 71 -15.87 -5.81 -10.02
CA GLU A 71 -15.55 -6.34 -11.34
C GLU A 71 -16.73 -7.11 -11.96
N ASP A 72 -17.40 -7.97 -11.18
CA ASP A 72 -18.60 -8.69 -11.61
C ASP A 72 -19.73 -7.72 -11.98
N TYR A 73 -19.93 -6.68 -11.17
CA TYR A 73 -20.90 -5.62 -11.47
C TYR A 73 -20.58 -4.90 -12.78
N VAL A 74 -19.32 -4.50 -12.99
CA VAL A 74 -18.88 -3.82 -14.21
C VAL A 74 -19.11 -4.72 -15.44
N ASN A 75 -18.87 -6.03 -15.33
CA ASN A 75 -19.08 -6.97 -16.45
C ASN A 75 -20.56 -7.27 -16.73
N ALA A 76 -21.43 -7.18 -15.72
CA ALA A 76 -22.86 -7.44 -15.86
C ALA A 76 -23.65 -6.27 -16.49
N GLN A 77 -23.12 -5.04 -16.41
CA GLN A 77 -23.82 -3.85 -16.89
C GLN A 77 -23.39 -3.47 -18.32
N GLU A 78 -24.35 -3.06 -19.14
CA GLU A 78 -24.09 -2.43 -20.44
C GLU A 78 -24.00 -0.91 -20.27
N PHE A 79 -22.85 -0.32 -20.62
CA PHE A 79 -22.63 1.12 -20.54
C PHE A 79 -21.66 1.60 -21.63
N ASP A 80 -21.83 2.84 -22.10
CA ASP A 80 -20.92 3.44 -23.09
C ASP A 80 -19.83 4.30 -22.45
N THR A 81 -20.10 4.90 -21.29
CA THR A 81 -19.18 5.83 -20.61
C THR A 81 -19.04 5.52 -19.12
N ALA A 82 -17.85 5.69 -18.55
CA ALA A 82 -17.59 5.47 -17.12
C ALA A 82 -18.44 6.38 -16.22
N LYS A 83 -18.84 7.56 -16.72
CA LYS A 83 -19.74 8.46 -16.02
C LYS A 83 -21.13 7.83 -15.83
N GLN A 84 -21.66 7.19 -16.86
CA GLN A 84 -22.96 6.50 -16.80
C GLN A 84 -22.89 5.31 -15.84
N LEU A 85 -21.82 4.51 -15.93
CA LEU A 85 -21.63 3.38 -15.01
C LEU A 85 -21.56 3.84 -13.55
N ARG A 86 -20.87 4.95 -13.26
CA ARG A 86 -20.83 5.53 -11.91
C ARG A 86 -22.21 5.95 -11.44
N GLU A 87 -22.98 6.65 -12.28
CA GLU A 87 -24.32 7.12 -11.92
C GLU A 87 -25.26 5.94 -11.63
N GLN A 88 -25.16 4.86 -12.40
CA GLN A 88 -25.89 3.62 -12.14
C GLN A 88 -25.44 2.96 -10.83
N TYR A 89 -24.13 2.83 -10.62
CA TYR A 89 -23.59 2.26 -9.39
C TYR A 89 -24.02 3.04 -8.14
N LEU A 90 -24.06 4.37 -8.18
CA LEU A 90 -24.54 5.21 -7.08
C LEU A 90 -26.05 5.07 -6.84
N LYS A 91 -26.82 4.66 -7.86
CA LYS A 91 -28.26 4.41 -7.74
C LYS A 91 -28.53 3.06 -7.09
N ASP A 92 -27.75 2.04 -7.46
CA ASP A 92 -27.87 0.69 -6.90
C ASP A 92 -27.23 0.57 -5.50
N HIS A 93 -26.25 1.43 -5.19
CA HIS A 93 -25.55 1.50 -3.90
C HIS A 93 -25.65 2.92 -3.29
N PRO A 94 -26.80 3.30 -2.71
CA PRO A 94 -26.99 4.64 -2.12
C PRO A 94 -26.13 4.89 -0.87
N ASP A 95 -25.59 3.82 -0.27
CA ASP A 95 -24.65 3.85 0.85
C ASP A 95 -23.23 4.27 0.44
N VAL A 96 -22.91 4.19 -0.86
CA VAL A 96 -21.58 4.50 -1.38
C VAL A 96 -21.57 5.90 -1.99
N SER A 97 -20.75 6.79 -1.43
CA SER A 97 -20.47 8.11 -2.03
C SER A 97 -19.07 8.13 -2.62
N ILE A 98 -18.95 7.99 -3.95
CA ILE A 98 -17.66 7.98 -4.65
C ILE A 98 -17.57 9.10 -5.69
N SER A 99 -16.43 9.81 -5.71
CA SER A 99 -16.12 10.80 -6.74
C SER A 99 -15.79 10.14 -8.09
N TYR A 100 -15.94 10.87 -9.19
CA TYR A 100 -15.62 10.32 -10.52
C TYR A 100 -14.16 9.86 -10.65
N ASN A 101 -13.21 10.61 -10.09
CA ASN A 101 -11.78 10.24 -10.14
C ASN A 101 -11.48 8.98 -9.33
N ALA A 102 -12.07 8.85 -8.13
CA ALA A 102 -11.93 7.64 -7.32
C ALA A 102 -12.58 6.42 -8.01
N PHE A 103 -13.67 6.63 -8.74
CA PHE A 103 -14.31 5.60 -9.56
C PHE A 103 -13.42 5.15 -10.74
N LEU A 104 -12.79 6.10 -11.44
CA LEU A 104 -11.81 5.77 -12.49
C LEU A 104 -10.57 5.07 -11.94
N GLU A 105 -10.13 5.41 -10.73
CA GLU A 105 -9.02 4.72 -10.07
C GLU A 105 -9.39 3.29 -9.69
N THR A 106 -10.60 3.06 -9.22
CA THR A 106 -11.11 1.70 -8.94
C THR A 106 -11.23 0.86 -10.21
N LEU A 107 -11.68 1.43 -11.33
CA LEU A 107 -11.61 0.78 -12.65
C LEU A 107 -10.16 0.43 -13.06
N ARG A 108 -9.20 1.33 -12.83
CA ARG A 108 -7.78 1.05 -13.09
C ARG A 108 -7.22 -0.05 -12.21
N ARG A 109 -7.67 -0.17 -10.95
CA ARG A 109 -7.25 -1.22 -10.00
C ARG A 109 -7.68 -2.61 -10.46
N ILE A 110 -8.87 -2.74 -11.04
CA ILE A 110 -9.33 -3.99 -11.68
C ILE A 110 -8.76 -4.18 -13.11
N LYS A 111 -7.81 -3.34 -13.52
CA LYS A 111 -7.22 -3.31 -14.88
C LYS A 111 -8.25 -3.18 -16.00
N TRP A 112 -9.43 -2.65 -15.69
CA TRP A 112 -10.48 -2.45 -16.66
C TRP A 112 -10.16 -1.21 -17.51
N SER A 113 -10.21 -1.39 -18.83
CA SER A 113 -9.83 -0.37 -19.80
C SER A 113 -10.88 -0.30 -20.89
N PHE A 114 -11.30 0.91 -21.25
CA PHE A 114 -12.10 1.12 -22.45
C PHE A 114 -11.30 0.66 -23.67
N LYS A 115 -11.73 -0.45 -24.29
CA LYS A 115 -11.26 -0.77 -25.63
C LYS A 115 -11.71 0.37 -26.54
N LYS A 116 -10.75 1.14 -27.07
CA LYS A 116 -11.04 2.25 -28.00
C LYS A 116 -11.85 1.69 -29.17
N ARG A 117 -13.13 2.07 -29.30
CA ARG A 117 -13.91 1.79 -30.49
C ARG A 117 -13.31 2.63 -31.64
N PRO A 118 -13.08 2.07 -32.84
CA PRO A 118 -12.74 2.89 -33.99
C PRO A 118 -13.88 3.91 -34.18
N ARG A 119 -13.55 5.20 -34.25
CA ARG A 119 -14.53 6.23 -34.56
C ARG A 119 -15.14 5.88 -35.91
N CYS A 120 -16.45 5.62 -35.96
CA CYS A 120 -17.18 5.59 -37.22
C CYS A 120 -17.08 7.01 -37.81
N LEU A 121 -16.17 7.19 -38.78
CA LEU A 121 -16.18 8.37 -39.63
C LEU A 121 -17.44 8.24 -40.49
N SER A 122 -18.56 8.82 -40.06
CA SER A 122 -19.67 9.06 -40.97
C SER A 122 -19.12 9.96 -42.07
N LYS A 123 -19.00 9.43 -43.29
CA LYS A 123 -18.65 10.24 -44.45
C LYS A 123 -19.70 11.36 -44.56
N PRO A 124 -19.31 12.63 -44.72
CA PRO A 124 -20.28 13.65 -45.06
C PRO A 124 -20.95 13.23 -46.38
N THR A 125 -22.28 13.16 -46.36
CA THR A 125 -23.11 12.88 -47.54
C THR A 125 -22.83 13.94 -48.62
N PRO A 126 -22.72 13.55 -49.91
CA PRO A 126 -22.42 14.46 -51.01
C PRO A 126 -23.46 15.57 -51.21
#